data_AF-T2IP13-F1
#
_entry.id   AF-T2IP13-F1
#
_cell.length_a   1.000
_cell.length_b   1.000
_cell.length_c   1.000
_cell.angle_alpha   90.00
_cell.angle_beta   90.00
_cell.angle_gamma   90.00
#
_symmetry.space_group_name_H-M   'P 1'
#
loop_
_entity.id
_entity.type
_entity.pdbx_description
1 polymer ?
#
loop_
_entity_poly.entity_id
_entity_poly.type
_entity_poly.pdbx_seq_one_letter_code
_entity_poly.pdbx_strand_id
1 'polypeptide(L)'
;MNWYLVSCRPNKRDLFLKQLDFEIDKNQLGDLFLDKISPSDIMYKDMVLLRLSNISSARIHLKRIEQFQKIEPRALSEHQVQQFLDK
;
A
#
# COMPACT_ATOMS: atom_id res chain seq x y z
N MET A 1 -6.16 11.69 -6.36
CA MET A 1 -5.23 10.84 -5.60
C MET A 1 -6.09 10.00 -4.68
N ASN A 2 -5.95 8.69 -4.72
CA ASN A 2 -6.90 7.79 -4.07
C ASN A 2 -6.17 6.80 -3.17
N TRP A 3 -6.85 6.37 -2.11
CA TRP A 3 -6.37 5.31 -1.23
C TRP A 3 -6.76 3.94 -1.79
N TYR A 4 -5.82 3.01 -1.73
CA TYR A 4 -6.01 1.63 -2.18
C TYR A 4 -5.54 0.66 -1.11
N LEU A 5 -6.26 -0.44 -0.98
CA LEU A 5 -5.89 -1.55 -0.12
C LEU A 5 -4.93 -2.49 -0.86
N VAL A 6 -3.81 -2.80 -0.22
CA VAL A 6 -2.76 -3.68 -0.74
C VAL A 6 -2.56 -4.82 0.23
N SER A 7 -2.67 -6.04 -0.27
CA SER A 7 -2.37 -7.27 0.47
C SER A 7 -0.92 -7.68 0.22
N CYS A 8 -0.23 -8.02 1.30
CA CYS A 8 1.10 -8.59 1.28
C CYS A 8 1.08 -10.06 1.76
N ARG A 9 2.19 -10.77 1.57
CA ARG A 9 2.31 -12.16 2.03
C ARG A 9 2.11 -12.26 3.56
N PRO A 10 1.57 -13.39 4.07
CA PRO A 10 1.28 -13.56 5.49
C PRO A 10 2.48 -13.28 6.41
N ASN A 11 2.27 -12.43 7.40
CA ASN A 11 3.24 -11.92 8.37
C ASN A 11 4.48 -11.26 7.73
N LYS A 12 4.36 -10.72 6.51
CA LYS A 12 5.46 -10.05 5.79
C LYS A 12 5.22 -8.57 5.54
N ARG A 13 4.22 -7.95 6.18
CA ARG A 13 3.89 -6.53 6.02
C ARG A 13 5.09 -5.61 6.24
N ASP A 14 5.86 -5.81 7.31
CA ASP A 14 7.01 -4.94 7.61
C ASP A 14 8.12 -5.10 6.58
N LEU A 15 8.34 -6.32 6.08
CA LEU A 15 9.31 -6.57 5.01
C LEU A 15 8.84 -5.95 3.70
N PHE A 16 7.53 -6.05 3.38
CA PHE A 16 6.92 -5.38 2.24
C PHE A 16 7.16 -3.88 2.29
N LEU A 17 6.92 -3.23 3.44
CA LEU A 17 7.10 -1.78 3.59
C LEU A 17 8.56 -1.36 3.42
N LYS A 18 9.52 -2.11 3.99
CA LYS A 18 10.94 -1.84 3.78
C LYS A 18 11.36 -1.95 2.32
N GLN A 19 10.86 -2.95 1.60
CA GLN A 19 11.14 -3.12 0.17
C GLN A 19 10.45 -2.05 -0.68
N LEU A 20 9.23 -1.65 -0.30
CA LEU A 20 8.51 -0.56 -0.97
C LEU A 20 9.28 0.75 -0.82
N ASP A 21 9.75 1.08 0.38
CA ASP A 21 10.51 2.30 0.63
C ASP A 21 11.81 2.32 -0.17
N PHE A 22 12.53 1.19 -0.18
CA PHE A 22 13.71 1.03 -1.03
C PHE A 22 13.41 1.25 -2.52
N GLU A 23 12.31 0.67 -3.05
CA GLU A 23 11.93 0.86 -4.44
C GLU A 23 11.46 2.30 -4.74
N ILE A 24 10.82 2.97 -3.79
CA ILE A 24 10.42 4.39 -3.92
C ILE A 24 11.66 5.26 -4.02
N ASP A 25 12.61 5.10 -3.10
CA ASP A 25 13.83 5.91 -3.05
C ASP A 25 14.71 5.65 -4.28
N LYS A 26 14.94 4.37 -4.59
CA LYS A 26 15.80 3.96 -5.70
C LYS A 26 15.30 4.45 -7.06
N ASN A 27 13.98 4.47 -7.27
CA ASN A 27 13.37 4.84 -8.55
C ASN A 27 12.72 6.24 -8.53
N GLN A 28 12.92 7.02 -7.46
CA GLN A 28 12.36 8.37 -7.28
C GLN A 28 10.84 8.43 -7.46
N LEU A 29 10.11 7.52 -6.81
CA LEU A 29 8.65 7.35 -7.01
C LEU A 29 7.79 8.13 -6.01
N GLY A 30 8.33 9.18 -5.38
CA GLY A 30 7.62 9.97 -4.36
C GLY A 30 6.33 10.61 -4.89
N ASP A 31 6.29 11.01 -6.16
CA ASP A 31 5.09 11.56 -6.80
C ASP A 31 4.03 10.49 -7.14
N LEU A 32 4.41 9.21 -7.07
CA LEU A 32 3.55 8.08 -7.34
C LEU A 32 2.97 7.48 -6.05
N PHE A 33 3.82 7.29 -5.04
CA PHE A 33 3.49 6.76 -3.72
C PHE A 33 3.51 7.88 -2.69
N LEU A 34 2.35 8.51 -2.52
CA LEU A 34 2.23 9.76 -1.79
C LEU A 34 2.18 9.57 -0.27
N ASP A 35 1.64 8.44 0.17
CA ASP A 35 1.46 8.13 1.57
C ASP A 35 1.21 6.63 1.78
N LYS A 36 1.43 6.13 3.00
CA LYS A 36 1.22 4.74 3.39
C LYS A 36 0.74 4.65 4.84
N ILE A 37 -0.26 3.81 5.09
CA ILE A 37 -0.77 3.52 6.42
C ILE A 37 -0.74 2.01 6.65
N SER A 38 -0.31 1.61 7.83
CA SER A 38 -0.42 0.23 8.32
C SER A 38 -1.56 0.17 9.32
N PRO A 39 -2.70 -0.46 8.99
CA PRO A 39 -3.79 -0.57 9.94
C PRO A 39 -3.38 -1.33 11.21
N SER A 40 -3.80 -0.83 12.37
CA SER A 40 -3.49 -1.39 13.70
C SER A 40 -4.25 -2.69 13.99
N ASP A 41 -5.47 -2.81 13.46
CA ASP A 41 -6.34 -3.97 13.70
C ASP A 41 -5.75 -5.26 13.10
N ILE A 42 -5.73 -6.31 13.91
CA ILE A 42 -5.14 -7.62 13.57
C ILE A 42 -5.79 -8.26 12.33
N MET A 43 -7.05 -7.94 12.03
CA MET A 43 -7.73 -8.42 10.82
C MET A 43 -7.04 -7.94 9.54
N TYR A 44 -6.28 -6.85 9.61
CA TYR A 44 -5.56 -6.24 8.50
C TYR A 44 -4.03 -6.35 8.64
N LYS A 45 -3.54 -7.29 9.46
CA LYS A 45 -2.10 -7.47 9.73
C LYS A 45 -1.23 -7.69 8.49
N ASP A 46 -1.83 -8.21 7.42
CA ASP A 46 -1.19 -8.50 6.13
C ASP A 46 -1.61 -7.52 5.03
N MET A 47 -2.10 -6.35 5.44
CA MET A 47 -2.56 -5.31 4.53
C MET A 47 -1.95 -3.95 4.87
N VAL A 48 -1.83 -3.12 3.85
CA VAL A 48 -1.44 -1.72 3.95
C VAL A 48 -2.36 -0.88 3.06
N LEU A 49 -2.52 0.38 3.43
CA LEU A 49 -3.17 1.37 2.60
C LEU A 49 -2.09 2.19 1.91
N LEU A 50 -2.20 2.37 0.60
CA LEU A 50 -1.31 3.24 -0.16
C LEU A 50 -2.12 4.37 -0.82
N ARG A 51 -1.64 5.60 -0.66
CA ARG A 51 -2.18 6.76 -1.37
C ARG A 51 -1.41 6.94 -2.66
N LEU A 52 -2.10 6.79 -3.78
CA LEU A 52 -1.47 6.75 -5.10
C LEU A 52 -1.99 7.87 -5.98
N SER A 53 -1.10 8.46 -6.79
CA SER A 53 -1.49 9.37 -7.87
C SER A 53 -2.01 8.60 -9.10
N ASN A 54 -1.42 7.44 -9.40
CA ASN A 54 -1.84 6.56 -10.51
C ASN A 54 -1.69 5.07 -10.15
N ILE A 55 -2.82 4.36 -10.08
CA ILE A 55 -2.82 2.92 -9.73
C ILE A 55 -2.10 2.05 -10.78
N SER A 56 -2.26 2.35 -12.07
CA SER A 56 -1.70 1.53 -13.15
C SER A 56 -0.17 1.55 -13.11
N SER A 57 0.42 2.74 -12.95
CA SER A 57 1.86 2.91 -12.80
C SER A 57 2.36 2.27 -11.50
N ALA A 58 1.70 2.53 -10.37
CA ALA A 58 2.10 1.98 -9.08
C ALA A 58 2.10 0.44 -9.09
N ARG A 59 1.11 -0.18 -9.75
CA ARG A 59 1.01 -1.64 -9.87
C ARG A 59 2.22 -2.28 -10.56
N ILE A 60 2.88 -1.59 -11.49
CA ILE A 60 4.10 -2.08 -12.16
C ILE A 60 5.24 -2.24 -11.14
N HIS A 61 5.41 -1.24 -10.27
CA HIS A 61 6.45 -1.26 -9.24
C HIS A 61 6.11 -2.24 -8.11
N LEU A 62 4.85 -2.27 -7.67
CA LEU A 62 4.38 -3.20 -6.63
C LEU A 62 4.62 -4.67 -7.01
N LYS A 63 4.40 -5.03 -8.29
CA LYS A 63 4.66 -6.40 -8.78
C LYS A 63 6.12 -6.84 -8.70
N ARG A 64 7.07 -5.92 -8.54
CA ARG A 64 8.50 -6.25 -8.38
C ARG A 64 8.86 -6.59 -6.93
N ILE A 65 8.00 -6.24 -5.98
CA ILE A 65 8.19 -6.52 -4.56
C ILE A 65 7.73 -7.94 -4.29
N GLU A 66 8.63 -8.81 -3.82
CA GLU A 66 8.32 -10.23 -3.62
C GLU A 66 7.14 -10.46 -2.66
N GLN A 67 7.01 -9.59 -1.65
CA GLN A 67 5.97 -9.70 -0.64
C GLN A 67 4.62 -9.16 -1.10
N PHE A 68 4.52 -8.54 -2.28
CA PHE A 68 3.26 -8.07 -2.85
C PHE A 68 2.39 -9.26 -3.28
N GLN A 69 1.09 -9.22 -2.94
CA GLN A 69 0.11 -10.16 -3.47
C GLN A 69 -0.87 -9.48 -4.41
N LYS A 70 -1.54 -8.43 -3.94
CA LYS A 70 -2.63 -7.81 -4.66
C LYS A 70 -2.81 -6.36 -4.25
N ILE A 71 -3.26 -5.55 -5.19
CA ILE A 71 -3.87 -4.25 -4.95
C ILE A 71 -5.33 -4.33 -5.39
N GLU A 72 -6.25 -3.89 -4.54
CA GLU A 72 -7.65 -3.82 -4.92
C GLU A 72 -7.85 -2.73 -5.98
N PRO A 73 -8.57 -3.02 -7.09
CA PRO A 73 -8.69 -2.08 -8.21
C PRO A 73 -9.57 -0.88 -7.86
N ARG A 74 -10.47 -1.03 -6.87
CA ARG A 74 -11.37 0.01 -6.43
C ARG A 74 -10.69 0.85 -5.35
N ALA A 75 -10.70 2.17 -5.57
CA ALA A 75 -10.31 3.13 -4.55
C ALA A 75 -11.26 3.06 -3.35
N LEU A 76 -10.70 3.22 -2.15
CA LEU A 76 -11.49 3.36 -0.93
C LEU A 76 -12.19 4.72 -0.90
N SER A 77 -13.41 4.75 -0.37
CA SER A 77 -14.05 6.02 -0.02
C SER A 77 -13.39 6.63 1.21
N GLU A 78 -13.57 7.93 1.41
CA GLU A 78 -13.06 8.64 2.59
C GLU A 78 -13.52 7.98 3.90
N HIS A 79 -14.80 7.60 3.96
CA HIS A 79 -15.36 6.89 5.11
C HIS A 79 -14.63 5.57 5.38
N GLN A 80 -14.31 4.79 4.34
CA GLN A 80 -13.55 3.55 4.52
C GLN A 80 -12.14 3.83 5.02
N VAL A 81 -11.48 4.89 4.54
CA VAL A 81 -10.14 5.28 5.02
C VAL A 81 -10.18 5.66 6.50
N GLN A 82 -11.17 6.44 6.93
CA GLN A 82 -11.32 6.82 8.34
C GLN A 82 -11.51 5.61 9.26
N GLN A 83 -12.23 4.58 8.81
CA GLN A 83 -12.37 3.34 9.58
C GLN A 83 -11.05 2.62 9.88
N PHE A 84 -10.00 2.85 9.08
CA PHE A 84 -8.65 2.32 9.33
C PHE A 84 -7.77 3.25 10.17
N LEU A 85 -8.13 4.54 10.27
CA LEU A 85 -7.39 5.57 11.02
C LEU A 85 -7.90 5.76 12.45
N ASP A 86 -9.21 5.63 12.67
CA ASP A 86 -9.88 5.89 13.95
C ASP A 86 -9.81 4.70 14.94
N LYS A 87 -8.80 3.83 14.83
CA LYS A 87 -8.59 2.66 15.72
C LYS A 87 -7.12 2.42 16.03
#